data_AF-A0A661FDI8-F1
#
_entry.id   AF-A0A661FDI8-F1
#
_cell.length_a   1.000
_cell.length_b   1.000
_cell.length_c   1.000
_cell.angle_alpha   90.00
_cell.angle_beta   90.00
_cell.angle_gamma   90.00
#
_symmetry.space_group_name_H-M   'P 1'
#
loop_
_entity.id
_entity.type
_entity.pdbx_description
1 polymer ?
#
loop_
_entity_poly.entity_id
_entity_poly.type
_entity_poly.pdbx_seq_one_letter_code
_entity_poly.pdbx_strand_id
1 'polypeptide(L)'
;KPMPLEVMLRIYFLQQWYGLSDPAAEESLYDIESMRTFARLELGEDTIPDESTILHFRHLLEKHNLTSSLFESVKGYLEEKGLILTGGSIMDATIIHAPSSTKNKDNKRDPEMSSTGLLGTA
;
A
#
# COMPACT_ATOMS: atom_id res chain seq x y z
N LYS A 1 15.52 -20.57 -11.86
CA LYS A 1 16.12 -19.21 -11.89
C LYS A 1 15.55 -18.44 -10.72
N PRO A 2 16.33 -17.67 -9.94
CA PRO A 2 15.76 -16.87 -8.85
C PRO A 2 14.75 -15.87 -9.42
N MET A 3 13.63 -15.69 -8.72
CA MET A 3 12.60 -14.72 -9.11
C MET A 3 13.16 -13.28 -9.05
N PRO A 4 12.71 -12.37 -9.94
CA PRO A 4 13.10 -10.97 -9.85
C PRO A 4 12.66 -10.36 -8.51
N LEU A 5 13.57 -9.63 -7.86
CA LEU A 5 13.31 -9.02 -6.54
C LEU A 5 12.11 -8.06 -6.59
N GLU A 6 11.97 -7.29 -7.67
CA GLU A 6 10.84 -6.37 -7.85
C GLU A 6 9.50 -7.10 -7.80
N VAL A 7 9.39 -8.25 -8.48
CA VAL A 7 8.17 -9.07 -8.50
C VAL A 7 7.85 -9.55 -7.09
N MET A 8 8.83 -10.12 -6.39
CA MET A 8 8.62 -10.64 -5.04
C MET A 8 8.26 -9.56 -4.03
N LEU A 9 8.84 -8.35 -4.12
CA LEU A 9 8.46 -7.23 -3.28
C LEU A 9 7.03 -6.77 -3.53
N ARG A 10 6.59 -6.71 -4.79
CA ARG A 10 5.21 -6.35 -5.15
C ARG A 10 4.20 -7.36 -4.58
N ILE A 11 4.50 -8.65 -4.73
CA ILE A 11 3.68 -9.73 -4.15
C ILE A 11 3.63 -9.60 -2.62
N TYR A 12 4.77 -9.34 -1.99
CA TYR A 12 4.82 -9.12 -0.55
C TYR A 12 3.91 -7.95 -0.12
N PHE A 13 3.91 -6.82 -0.83
CA PHE A 13 2.98 -5.72 -0.53
C PHE A 13 1.52 -6.10 -0.76
N LEU A 14 1.20 -6.88 -1.81
CA LEU A 14 -0.15 -7.41 -2.01
C LEU A 14 -0.59 -8.27 -0.82
N GLN A 15 0.28 -9.14 -0.29
CA GLN A 15 -0.01 -9.93 0.92
C GLN A 15 -0.38 -9.04 2.10
N GLN A 16 0.39 -7.97 2.33
CA GLN A 16 0.20 -7.12 3.49
C GLN A 16 -1.02 -6.18 3.36
N TRP A 17 -1.31 -5.69 2.16
CA TRP A 17 -2.45 -4.80 1.93
C TRP A 17 -3.77 -5.56 1.87
N TYR A 18 -3.80 -6.73 1.21
CA TYR A 18 -5.01 -7.54 1.02
C TYR A 18 -5.17 -8.63 2.09
N GLY A 19 -4.22 -8.77 3.02
CA GLY A 19 -4.25 -9.80 4.06
C GLY A 19 -4.12 -11.23 3.51
N LEU A 20 -3.36 -11.41 2.43
CA LEU A 20 -3.21 -12.71 1.76
C LEU A 20 -2.17 -13.56 2.49
N SER A 21 -2.51 -14.83 2.70
CA SER A 21 -1.52 -15.86 3.04
C SER A 21 -0.61 -16.18 1.85
N ASP A 22 0.45 -16.96 2.07
CA ASP A 22 1.34 -17.41 1.00
C ASP A 22 0.58 -18.18 -0.11
N PRO A 23 -0.31 -19.17 0.19
CA PRO A 23 -1.13 -19.80 -0.85
C PRO A 23 -2.17 -18.88 -1.48
N ALA A 24 -2.80 -17.98 -0.70
CA ALA A 24 -3.80 -17.05 -1.25
C ALA A 24 -3.16 -16.03 -2.21
N ALA A 25 -1.90 -15.67 -2.00
CA ALA A 25 -1.16 -14.82 -2.91
C ALA A 25 -0.86 -15.52 -4.24
N GLU A 26 -0.47 -16.80 -4.20
CA GLU A 26 -0.31 -17.61 -5.42
C GLU A 26 -1.63 -17.69 -6.20
N GLU A 27 -2.72 -18.08 -5.54
CA GLU A 27 -4.06 -18.18 -6.17
C GLU A 27 -4.49 -16.83 -6.77
N SER A 28 -4.30 -15.73 -6.03
CA SER A 28 -4.64 -14.39 -6.51
C SER A 28 -3.86 -13.96 -7.75
N LEU A 29 -2.61 -14.42 -7.93
CA LEU A 29 -1.82 -14.12 -9.13
C LEU A 29 -2.34 -14.87 -10.37
N TYR A 30 -2.99 -16.03 -10.18
CA TYR A 30 -3.68 -16.73 -11.27
C TYR A 30 -5.05 -16.09 -11.57
N ASP A 31 -5.80 -15.76 -10.53
CA ASP A 31 -7.22 -15.42 -10.68
C ASP A 31 -7.49 -13.93 -10.90
N ILE A 32 -6.65 -13.04 -10.37
CA ILE A 32 -6.90 -11.59 -10.34
C ILE A 32 -5.88 -10.87 -11.23
N GLU A 33 -6.33 -10.47 -12.42
CA GLU A 33 -5.49 -9.79 -13.41
C GLU A 33 -4.83 -8.51 -12.87
N SER A 34 -5.54 -7.72 -12.05
CA SER A 34 -4.98 -6.47 -11.49
C SER A 34 -3.82 -6.73 -10.52
N MET A 35 -3.89 -7.79 -9.70
CA MET A 35 -2.79 -8.19 -8.81
C MET A 35 -1.60 -8.72 -9.61
N ARG A 36 -1.87 -9.54 -10.62
CA ARG A 36 -0.84 -10.06 -11.54
C ARG A 36 -0.14 -8.92 -12.31
N THR A 37 -0.92 -7.99 -12.85
CA THR A 37 -0.40 -6.79 -13.55
C THR A 37 0.40 -5.90 -12.60
N PHE A 38 -0.08 -5.71 -11.37
CA PHE A 38 0.65 -4.96 -10.36
C PHE A 38 2.00 -5.59 -10.02
N ALA A 39 2.06 -6.93 -9.97
CA ALA A 39 3.28 -7.72 -9.79
C ALA A 39 4.18 -7.76 -11.03
N ARG A 40 3.73 -7.23 -12.18
CA ARG A 40 4.40 -7.27 -13.49
C ARG A 40 4.67 -8.70 -13.98
N LEU A 41 3.63 -9.53 -13.91
CA LEU A 41 3.65 -10.89 -14.41
C LEU A 41 2.66 -11.04 -15.56
N GLU A 42 3.01 -11.83 -16.58
CA GLU A 42 2.11 -12.18 -17.68
C GLU A 42 1.92 -13.70 -17.77
N LEU A 43 0.67 -14.16 -17.83
CA LEU A 43 0.37 -15.58 -17.95
C LEU A 43 0.84 -16.11 -19.30
N GLY A 44 1.63 -17.19 -19.27
CA GLY A 44 2.16 -17.84 -20.47
C GLY A 44 3.54 -17.35 -20.89
N GLU A 45 3.98 -16.18 -20.41
CA GLU A 45 5.35 -15.68 -20.62
C GLU A 45 6.21 -15.84 -19.36
N ASP A 46 5.65 -15.50 -18.20
CA ASP A 46 6.35 -15.53 -16.93
C ASP A 46 6.05 -16.78 -16.10
N THR A 47 6.99 -17.12 -15.21
CA THR A 47 6.76 -18.09 -14.14
C THR A 47 6.08 -17.40 -12.97
N ILE A 48 4.89 -17.88 -12.60
CA ILE A 48 4.20 -17.42 -11.38
C ILE A 48 4.88 -18.09 -10.17
N PRO A 49 5.28 -17.33 -9.14
CA PRO A 49 5.88 -17.90 -7.95
C PRO A 49 4.84 -18.69 -7.17
N ASP A 50 5.19 -19.92 -6.82
CA ASP A 50 4.37 -20.76 -5.95
C ASP A 50 4.42 -20.31 -4.48
N GLU A 51 3.50 -20.84 -3.66
CA GLU A 51 3.41 -20.62 -2.22
C GLU A 51 4.78 -20.75 -1.56
N SER A 52 5.53 -21.79 -1.92
CA SER A 52 6.84 -22.05 -1.32
C SER A 52 7.83 -20.93 -1.62
N THR A 53 7.84 -20.42 -2.85
CA THR A 53 8.72 -19.33 -3.29
C THR A 53 8.39 -18.03 -2.55
N ILE A 54 7.09 -17.75 -2.38
CA ILE A 54 6.60 -16.58 -1.62
C ILE A 54 6.99 -16.70 -0.14
N LEU A 55 6.77 -17.87 0.47
CA LEU A 55 7.15 -18.19 1.85
C LEU A 55 8.65 -17.98 2.10
N HIS A 56 9.51 -18.50 1.22
CA HIS A 56 10.96 -18.34 1.35
C HIS A 56 11.38 -16.86 1.30
N PHE A 57 10.74 -16.06 0.45
CA PHE A 57 11.02 -14.63 0.37
C PHE A 57 10.57 -13.90 1.63
N ARG A 58 9.38 -14.21 2.17
CA ARG A 58 8.91 -13.64 3.43
C ARG A 58 9.88 -13.94 4.58
N HIS A 59 10.31 -15.19 4.72
CA HIS A 59 11.31 -15.58 5.73
C HIS A 59 12.64 -14.86 5.52
N LEU A 60 13.05 -14.60 4.28
CA LEU A 60 14.26 -13.82 4.00
C LEU A 60 14.12 -12.38 4.53
N LEU A 61 12.98 -11.72 4.28
CA LEU A 61 12.73 -10.36 4.79
C LEU A 61 12.70 -10.33 6.32
N GLU A 62 12.01 -11.28 6.95
CA GLU A 62 11.90 -11.40 8.40
C GLU A 62 13.27 -11.64 9.04
N LYS A 63 14.06 -12.57 8.51
CA LYS A 63 15.40 -12.90 8.99
C LYS A 63 16.33 -11.68 9.01
N HIS A 64 16.16 -10.78 8.05
CA HIS A 64 16.94 -9.56 7.91
C HIS A 64 16.26 -8.32 8.51
N ASN A 65 15.12 -8.47 9.18
CA ASN A 65 14.33 -7.37 9.76
C ASN A 65 13.98 -6.27 8.73
N LEU A 66 13.76 -6.65 7.47
CA LEU A 66 13.53 -5.70 6.38
C LEU A 66 12.07 -5.27 6.27
N THR A 67 11.13 -6.04 6.81
CA THR A 67 9.68 -5.75 6.75
C THR A 67 9.37 -4.33 7.19
N SER A 68 9.71 -3.94 8.43
CA SER A 68 9.39 -2.62 8.97
C SER A 68 10.05 -1.49 8.17
N SER A 69 11.33 -1.65 7.82
CA SER A 69 12.07 -0.64 7.05
C SER A 69 11.49 -0.43 5.65
N LEU A 70 11.04 -1.50 4.99
CA LEU A 70 10.35 -1.41 3.70
C LEU A 70 9.02 -0.65 3.82
N PHE A 71 8.22 -0.95 4.84
CA PHE A 71 6.94 -0.27 5.07
C PHE A 71 7.12 1.22 5.38
N GLU A 72 8.08 1.56 6.23
CA GLU A 72 8.40 2.95 6.55
C GLU A 72 8.86 3.71 5.31
N SER A 73 9.70 3.09 4.47
CA SER A 73 10.18 3.70 3.23
C SER A 73 9.04 3.97 2.24
N VAL A 74 8.15 2.99 2.03
CA VAL A 74 7.00 3.15 1.14
C VAL A 74 6.00 4.16 1.68
N LYS A 75 5.77 4.15 3.00
CA LYS A 75 4.91 5.13 3.66
C LYS A 75 5.46 6.55 3.49
N GLY A 76 6.75 6.77 3.75
CA GLY A 76 7.40 8.07 3.58
C GLY A 76 7.32 8.56 2.13
N TYR A 77 7.58 7.67 1.16
CA TYR A 77 7.42 8.01 -0.25
C TYR A 77 5.99 8.44 -0.62
N LEU A 78 4.98 7.76 -0.09
CA LEU A 78 3.59 8.10 -0.37
C LEU A 78 3.16 9.38 0.34
N GLU A 79 3.60 9.60 1.58
CA GLU A 79 3.37 10.85 2.31
C GLU A 79 3.96 12.07 1.58
N GLU A 80 5.16 11.94 1.02
CA GLU A 80 5.79 12.97 0.17
C GLU A 80 4.98 13.28 -1.09
N LYS A 81 4.21 12.31 -1.59
CA LYS A 81 3.29 12.47 -2.73
C LYS A 81 1.91 12.96 -2.31
N GLY A 82 1.68 13.24 -1.03
CA GLY A 82 0.39 13.65 -0.49
C GLY A 82 -0.62 12.51 -0.35
N LEU A 83 -0.14 11.26 -0.37
CA LEU A 83 -0.95 10.05 -0.23
C LEU A 83 -0.73 9.47 1.18
N ILE A 84 -1.82 9.29 1.95
CA ILE A 84 -1.73 8.76 3.31
C ILE A 84 -2.08 7.26 3.28
N LEU A 85 -1.14 6.42 3.71
CA LEU A 85 -1.41 5.02 4.02
C LEU A 85 -1.87 4.89 5.48
N THR A 86 -3.17 4.68 5.69
CA THR A 86 -3.70 4.24 6.98
C THR A 86 -3.67 2.71 7.03
N GLY A 87 -2.93 2.14 7.98
CA GLY A 87 -2.88 0.69 8.14
C GLY A 87 -4.23 0.13 8.60
N GLY A 88 -4.78 -0.82 7.83
CA GLY A 88 -5.96 -1.59 8.20
C GLY A 88 -6.98 -1.71 7.07
N SER A 89 -7.02 -2.89 6.44
CA SER A 89 -7.96 -3.35 5.40
C SER A 89 -8.12 -2.45 4.18
N ILE A 90 -8.12 -3.05 2.99
CA ILE A 90 -8.53 -2.35 1.76
C ILE A 90 -10.03 -2.13 1.82
N MET A 91 -10.42 -1.08 2.53
CA MET A 91 -11.67 -0.40 2.31
C MET A 91 -11.40 0.70 1.29
N ASP A 92 -12.31 0.82 0.32
CA ASP A 92 -12.33 1.81 -0.74
C ASP A 92 -11.76 3.15 -0.26
N ALA A 93 -10.55 3.48 -0.69
CA ALA A 93 -9.90 4.72 -0.31
C ALA A 93 -10.61 5.85 -1.04
N THR A 94 -11.69 6.35 -0.42
CA THR A 94 -12.20 7.66 -0.77
C THR A 94 -11.04 8.62 -0.59
N ILE A 95 -10.59 9.24 -1.68
CA ILE A 95 -9.63 10.34 -1.64
C ILE A 95 -10.30 11.46 -0.85
N ILE A 96 -10.10 11.47 0.47
CA ILE A 96 -10.52 12.59 1.29
C ILE A 96 -9.53 13.70 0.95
N HIS A 97 -10.00 14.74 0.27
CA HIS A 97 -9.27 15.98 0.09
C HIS A 97 -8.61 16.33 1.42
N ALA A 98 -7.27 16.35 1.43
CA ALA A 98 -6.54 16.84 2.58
C ALA A 98 -7.11 18.23 2.91
N PRO A 99 -7.61 18.48 4.14
CA PRO A 99 -8.03 19.82 4.50
C PRO A 99 -6.83 20.74 4.24
N SER A 100 -7.05 21.83 3.50
CA SER A 100 -5.98 22.77 3.15
C SER A 100 -5.27 23.15 4.44
N SER A 101 -3.96 22.96 4.48
CA SER A 101 -3.13 23.25 5.65
C SER A 101 -3.36 24.69 6.13
N THR A 102 -4.14 24.87 7.19
CA THR A 102 -4.38 26.18 7.83
C THR A 102 -3.51 26.36 9.07
N LYS A 103 -2.40 25.63 9.16
CA LYS A 103 -1.43 25.81 10.23
C LYS A 103 -0.12 26.31 9.63
N ASN A 104 0.06 27.63 9.73
CA ASN A 104 1.35 28.27 9.62
C ASN A 104 2.28 27.77 10.76
N LYS A 105 3.60 27.92 10.56
CA LYS A 105 4.69 27.35 11.38
C LYS A 105 4.60 27.61 12.89
N ASP A 106 3.77 28.56 13.33
CA ASP A 106 3.59 28.96 14.72
C ASP A 106 2.30 28.45 15.38
N ASN A 107 1.59 27.49 14.76
CA ASN A 107 0.46 26.78 15.37
C ASN A 107 -0.68 27.71 15.84
N LYS A 108 -0.84 28.88 15.20
CA LYS A 108 -1.92 29.83 15.47
C LYS A 108 -2.91 29.89 14.32
N ARG A 109 -4.18 30.04 14.67
CA ARG A 109 -5.29 30.16 13.72
C ARG A 109 -5.13 31.44 12.90
N ASP A 110 -5.13 31.30 11.58
CA ASP A 110 -5.10 32.42 10.64
C ASP A 110 -6.39 33.27 10.80
N PRO A 111 -6.28 34.57 11.12
CA PRO A 111 -7.43 35.43 11.40
C PRO A 111 -8.31 35.73 10.18
N GLU A 112 -7.89 35.41 8.95
CA GLU A 112 -8.71 35.65 7.74
C GLU A 112 -9.62 34.47 7.33
N MET A 113 -9.62 33.35 8.06
CA MET A 113 -10.50 32.21 7.76
C MET A 113 -11.73 32.14 8.68
N SER A 114 -12.83 32.73 8.22
CA SER A 114 -14.16 32.52 8.79
C SER A 114 -14.79 31.24 8.25
N SER A 115 -15.07 30.26 9.11
CA SER A 115 -16.02 29.18 8.78
C SER A 115 -17.43 29.77 8.72
N THR A 116 -17.96 29.96 7.52
CA THR A 116 -19.39 30.23 7.33
C THR A 116 -20.16 28.96 7.67
N GLY A 117 -20.70 28.91 8.89
CA GLY A 117 -21.72 27.93 9.26
C GLY A 117 -23.02 28.26 8.53
N LEU A 118 -23.55 27.32 7.75
CA LEU A 118 -24.93 27.36 7.31
C LEU A 118 -25.75 26.46 8.24
N LEU A 119 -26.52 27.15 9.08
CA LEU A 119 -27.52 26.65 10.02
C LEU A 119 -28.91 26.78 9.36
N GLY A 120 -29.75 25.76 9.51
CA GLY A 120 -31.21 25.83 9.42
C GLY A 120 -31.81 25.55 8.04
N THR A 121 -32.98 24.93 7.88
CA THR A 121 -34.06 24.51 8.80
C THR A 121 -35.08 23.69 8.00
N ALA A 122 -35.84 22.84 8.72
CA ALA A 122 -37.06 22.08 8.36
C ALA A 122 -36.86 20.70 7.72
#